data_AF-A0AAW1UJS1-F1
#
_entry.id   AF-A0AAW1UJS1-F1
#
_cell.length_a   1.000
_cell.length_b   1.000
_cell.length_c   1.000
_cell.angle_alpha   90.00
_cell.angle_beta   90.00
_cell.angle_gamma   90.00
#
_symmetry.space_group_name_H-M   'P 1'
#
loop_
_entity.id
_entity.type
_entity.pdbx_description
1 polymer ?
#
loop_
_entity_poly.entity_id
_entity_poly.type
_entity_poly.pdbx_seq_one_letter_code
_entity_poly.pdbx_strand_id
1 'polypeptide(L)'
;MTAPRARFHFISDCLDAKTTIVKVLTVQLEKEDTIFQFPTEYQLKEHHRKLFDTSVVRNVTKSMKTRGNFRNVWITLINELKDNYLDEEGNVCFKGLYLDGAQACVDPNPTAPYIPKSETFENKSLQSMVKDMILDKFSGKNQNAKIFLELFVQECNRLRIGNPHFPQILKVF
;
A
#
# COMPACT_ATOMS: atom_id res chain seq x y z
N MET A 1 18.55 -23.96 13.95
CA MET A 1 17.34 -23.40 13.31
C MET A 1 17.76 -22.16 12.54
N THR A 2 17.38 -22.04 11.26
CA THR A 2 17.71 -20.86 10.43
C THR A 2 16.83 -19.68 10.82
N ALA A 3 17.40 -18.48 10.95
CA ALA A 3 16.64 -17.29 11.26
C ALA A 3 15.59 -17.00 10.14
N PRO A 4 14.35 -16.62 10.49
CA PRO A 4 13.32 -16.34 9.51
C PRO A 4 13.70 -15.14 8.65
N ARG A 5 13.31 -15.16 7.38
CA ARG A 5 13.50 -14.06 6.44
C ARG A 5 12.15 -13.47 6.08
N ALA A 6 12.13 -12.16 5.94
CA ALA A 6 10.94 -11.41 5.55
C ALA A 6 11.24 -10.45 4.42
N ARG A 7 10.30 -10.30 3.49
CA ARG A 7 10.32 -9.34 2.41
C ARG A 7 9.55 -8.11 2.83
N PHE A 8 10.19 -6.95 2.76
CA PHE A 8 9.57 -5.66 3.08
C PHE A 8 9.36 -4.84 1.82
N HIS A 9 8.19 -4.20 1.72
CA HIS A 9 7.86 -3.24 0.66
C HIS A 9 8.00 -1.80 1.15
N PHE A 10 8.87 -1.04 0.49
CA PHE A 10 9.13 0.36 0.78
C PHE A 10 8.64 1.25 -0.36
N ILE A 11 8.09 2.42 -0.05
CA ILE A 11 7.72 3.46 -1.02
C ILE A 11 8.24 4.84 -0.59
N SER A 12 8.68 5.65 -1.56
CA SER A 12 8.94 7.07 -1.37
C SER A 12 7.65 7.85 -1.60
N ASP A 13 7.08 8.36 -0.53
CA ASP A 13 5.83 9.11 -0.51
C ASP A 13 6.08 10.60 -0.19
N CYS A 14 5.05 11.43 -0.29
CA CYS A 14 5.09 12.81 0.18
C CYS A 14 4.37 12.95 1.52
N LEU A 15 5.02 13.64 2.46
CA LEU A 15 4.34 14.16 3.65
C LEU A 15 3.66 15.50 3.31
N ASP A 16 4.33 16.29 2.47
CA ASP A 16 3.88 17.59 1.97
C ASP A 16 4.50 17.84 0.58
N ALA A 17 4.21 19.00 -0.02
CA ALA A 17 4.69 19.34 -1.36
C ALA A 17 6.23 19.31 -1.51
N LYS A 18 7.00 19.45 -0.43
CA LYS A 18 8.46 19.56 -0.39
C LYS A 18 9.13 18.34 0.23
N THR A 19 8.52 17.70 1.22
CA THR A 19 9.13 16.62 2.00
C THR A 19 8.80 15.25 1.42
N THR A 20 9.83 14.58 0.89
CA THR A 20 9.76 13.16 0.51
C THR A 20 10.13 12.29 1.70
N ILE A 21 9.30 11.33 2.04
CA ILE A 21 9.48 10.38 3.15
C ILE A 21 9.49 8.95 2.62
N VAL A 22 10.16 8.04 3.33
CA VAL A 22 10.13 6.60 3.00
C VAL A 22 9.21 5.89 3.98
N LYS A 23 8.22 5.18 3.44
CA LYS A 23 7.27 4.36 4.19
C LYS A 23 7.55 2.88 3.98
N VAL A 24 7.23 2.07 4.99
CA VAL A 24 7.15 0.61 4.91
C VAL A 24 5.69 0.23 4.88
N LEU A 25 5.22 -0.37 3.78
CA LEU A 25 3.79 -0.68 3.63
C LEU A 25 3.47 -2.10 4.08
N THR A 26 4.32 -3.06 3.73
CA THR A 26 4.01 -4.48 3.94
C THR A 26 5.23 -5.29 4.34
N VAL A 27 4.95 -6.45 4.93
CA VAL A 27 5.91 -7.50 5.25
C VAL A 27 5.35 -8.85 4.81
N GLN A 28 6.20 -9.72 4.27
CA GLN A 28 5.84 -11.08 3.87
C GLN A 28 6.91 -12.03 4.39
N LEU A 29 6.53 -13.14 5.04
CA LEU A 29 7.49 -14.16 5.47
C LEU A 29 7.90 -15.05 4.28
N GLU A 30 9.15 -15.51 4.26
CA GLU A 30 9.70 -16.31 3.16
C GLU A 30 8.93 -17.62 2.90
N LYS A 31 8.28 -18.15 3.93
CA LYS A 31 7.54 -19.42 3.88
C LYS A 31 6.02 -19.24 3.69
N GLU A 32 5.55 -18.01 3.61
CA GLU A 32 4.13 -17.70 3.53
C GLU A 32 3.83 -16.83 2.31
N ASP A 33 2.73 -17.13 1.63
CA ASP A 33 2.27 -16.33 0.50
C ASP A 33 1.50 -15.08 0.96
N THR A 34 1.10 -15.05 2.24
CA THR A 34 0.38 -13.93 2.83
C THR A 34 1.31 -12.71 2.95
N ILE A 35 0.90 -11.62 2.32
CA ILE A 35 1.50 -10.31 2.51
C ILE A 35 0.73 -9.63 3.62
N PHE A 36 1.40 -9.13 4.65
CA PHE A 36 0.77 -8.43 5.77
C PHE A 36 0.97 -6.93 5.63
N GLN A 37 -0.07 -6.14 5.93
CA GLN A 37 -0.04 -4.69 5.80
C GLN A 37 0.19 -4.02 7.16
N PHE A 38 1.09 -3.03 7.20
CA PHE A 38 1.25 -2.18 8.37
C PHE A 38 0.14 -1.12 8.43
N PRO A 39 -0.46 -0.87 9.61
CA PRO A 39 -1.39 0.24 9.82
C PRO A 39 -0.77 1.57 9.42
N THR A 40 -1.55 2.47 8.85
CA THR A 40 -1.07 3.73 8.24
C THR A 40 -0.23 4.56 9.21
N GLU A 41 -0.65 4.61 10.47
CA GLU A 41 0.02 5.29 11.58
C GLU A 41 1.39 4.69 11.91
N TYR A 42 1.67 3.46 11.49
CA TYR A 42 2.92 2.75 11.79
C TYR A 42 3.87 2.61 10.61
N GLN A 43 3.51 3.06 9.41
CA GLN A 43 4.33 2.87 8.20
C GLN A 43 5.60 3.73 8.17
N LEU A 44 5.72 4.72 9.05
CA LEU A 44 6.84 5.66 9.06
C LEU A 44 8.10 5.07 9.72
N LYS A 45 9.25 5.61 9.31
CA LYS A 45 10.58 5.21 9.83
C LYS A 45 10.65 5.25 11.36
N GLU A 46 9.99 6.20 11.99
CA GLU A 46 10.01 6.42 13.43
C GLU A 46 9.53 5.20 14.22
N HIS A 47 8.67 4.37 13.60
CA HIS A 47 8.15 3.14 14.18
C HIS A 47 9.02 1.92 13.86
N HIS A 48 9.80 1.99 12.78
CA HIS A 48 10.64 0.89 12.29
C HIS A 48 12.15 1.15 12.45
N ARG A 49 12.58 1.90 13.47
CA ARG A 49 13.98 2.38 13.61
C ARG A 49 15.03 1.28 13.40
N LYS A 50 14.90 0.16 14.11
CA LYS A 50 15.84 -0.99 14.01
C LYS A 50 15.92 -1.55 12.60
N LEU A 51 14.79 -1.60 11.88
CA LEU A 51 14.74 -2.02 10.47
C LEU A 51 15.51 -1.04 9.58
N PHE A 52 15.32 0.26 9.80
CA PHE A 52 16.00 1.32 9.04
C PHE A 52 17.50 1.45 9.33
N ASP A 53 17.96 0.95 10.46
CA ASP A 53 19.39 0.93 10.82
C ASP A 53 20.16 -0.20 10.10
N THR A 54 19.45 -1.19 9.55
CA THR A 54 20.07 -2.28 8.76
C THR A 54 20.78 -1.73 7.53
N SER A 55 21.90 -2.36 7.13
CA SER A 55 22.64 -1.97 5.92
C SER A 55 21.77 -2.08 4.65
N VAL A 56 20.90 -3.10 4.58
CA VAL A 56 19.96 -3.31 3.47
C VAL A 56 19.03 -2.11 3.32
N VAL A 57 18.36 -1.68 4.39
CA VAL A 57 17.39 -0.58 4.33
C VAL A 57 18.09 0.78 4.15
N ARG A 58 19.30 0.95 4.69
CA ARG A 58 20.13 2.13 4.36
C ARG A 58 20.46 2.20 2.87
N ASN A 59 20.67 1.07 2.20
CA ASN A 59 20.90 1.06 0.74
C ASN A 59 19.59 1.27 -0.05
N VAL A 60 18.46 0.72 0.42
CA VAL A 60 17.13 0.98 -0.14
C VAL A 60 16.82 2.47 -0.13
N THR A 61 16.90 3.11 1.04
CA THR A 61 16.62 4.55 1.20
C THR A 61 17.53 5.42 0.34
N LYS A 62 18.84 5.11 0.26
CA LYS A 62 19.79 5.80 -0.65
C LYS A 62 19.43 5.64 -2.13
N SER A 63 18.84 4.51 -2.52
CA SER A 63 18.49 4.22 -3.93
C SER A 63 17.16 4.83 -4.38
N MET A 64 16.30 5.25 -3.45
CA MET A 64 14.95 5.75 -3.73
C MET A 64 14.95 7.29 -3.81
N LYS A 65 15.46 7.82 -4.93
CA LYS A 65 15.72 9.26 -5.10
C LYS A 65 14.51 10.09 -5.53
N THR A 66 13.56 9.50 -6.24
CA THR A 66 12.33 10.17 -6.72
C THR A 66 11.09 9.68 -5.98
N ARG A 67 10.07 10.54 -5.87
CA ARG A 67 8.76 10.19 -5.33
C ARG A 67 8.11 9.10 -6.18
N GLY A 68 7.34 8.23 -5.53
CA GLY A 68 6.71 7.07 -6.17
C GLY A 68 7.65 5.89 -6.43
N ASN A 69 8.96 6.00 -6.18
CA ASN A 69 9.82 4.83 -6.20
C ASN A 69 9.41 3.85 -5.12
N PHE A 70 9.46 2.57 -5.44
CA PHE A 70 9.30 1.50 -4.47
C PHE A 70 10.44 0.49 -4.58
N ARG A 71 10.68 -0.24 -3.49
CA ARG A 71 11.65 -1.36 -3.46
C ARG A 71 11.09 -2.48 -2.60
N ASN A 72 11.32 -3.71 -3.06
CA ASN A 72 11.08 -4.91 -2.27
C ASN A 72 12.43 -5.53 -1.93
N VAL A 73 12.70 -5.77 -0.64
CA VAL A 73 13.97 -6.38 -0.22
C VAL A 73 13.74 -7.46 0.82
N TRP A 74 14.55 -8.51 0.75
CA TRP A 74 14.58 -9.57 1.75
C TRP A 74 15.55 -9.21 2.88
N ILE A 75 15.10 -9.38 4.11
CA ILE A 75 15.86 -9.10 5.32
C ILE A 75 15.74 -10.31 6.25
N THR A 76 16.87 -10.77 6.77
CA THR A 76 16.91 -11.80 7.81
C THR A 76 16.54 -11.16 9.14
N LEU A 77 15.52 -11.69 9.81
CA LEU A 77 15.06 -11.21 11.10
C LEU A 77 15.87 -11.85 12.22
N ILE A 78 16.80 -11.08 12.82
CA ILE A 78 17.71 -11.55 13.88
C ILE A 78 17.44 -10.80 15.20
N ASN A 79 17.59 -11.51 16.32
CA ASN A 79 17.49 -10.96 17.68
C ASN A 79 16.28 -10.02 17.84
N GLU A 80 16.51 -8.82 18.35
CA GLU A 80 15.50 -7.80 18.59
C GLU A 80 14.73 -7.33 17.33
N LEU A 81 15.27 -7.56 16.12
CA LEU A 81 14.53 -7.26 14.90
C LEU A 81 13.44 -8.32 14.68
N LYS A 82 13.70 -9.58 15.03
CA LYS A 82 12.70 -10.65 14.99
C LYS A 82 11.55 -10.33 15.93
N ASP A 83 11.86 -10.00 17.17
CA ASP A 83 10.87 -9.76 18.24
C ASP A 83 9.96 -8.55 17.97
N ASN A 84 10.36 -7.65 17.05
CA ASN A 84 9.55 -6.52 16.63
C ASN A 84 8.46 -6.86 15.60
N TYR A 85 8.64 -7.94 14.84
CA TYR A 85 7.78 -8.30 13.70
C TYR A 85 7.13 -9.67 13.84
N LEU A 86 7.60 -10.49 14.78
CA LEU A 86 7.11 -11.83 15.06
C LEU A 86 6.89 -11.99 16.55
N ASP A 87 5.81 -12.67 16.94
CA ASP A 87 5.64 -13.16 18.31
C ASP A 87 6.47 -14.44 18.56
N GLU A 88 6.34 -14.99 19.78
CA GLU A 88 7.06 -16.21 20.19
C GLU A 88 6.67 -17.43 19.35
N GLU A 89 5.45 -17.44 18.80
CA GLU A 89 4.90 -18.50 17.95
C GLU A 89 5.24 -18.28 16.45
N GLY A 90 5.86 -17.15 16.12
CA GLY A 90 6.24 -16.80 14.75
C GLY A 90 5.13 -16.16 13.92
N ASN A 91 4.03 -15.72 14.53
CA ASN A 91 2.98 -14.98 13.85
C ASN A 91 3.43 -13.55 13.57
N VAL A 92 3.01 -13.00 12.43
CA VAL A 92 3.33 -11.62 12.07
C VAL A 92 2.54 -10.64 12.93
N CYS A 93 3.25 -9.91 13.77
CA CYS A 93 2.69 -8.87 14.63
C CYS A 93 3.60 -7.64 14.65
N PHE A 94 3.05 -6.48 14.97
CA PHE A 94 3.81 -5.26 15.11
C PHE A 94 3.24 -4.43 16.24
N LYS A 95 4.07 -4.10 17.24
CA LYS A 95 3.67 -3.32 18.43
C LYS A 95 2.45 -3.92 19.17
N GLY A 96 2.37 -5.24 19.24
CA GLY A 96 1.27 -5.95 19.90
C GLY A 96 -0.02 -6.05 19.07
N LEU A 97 0.01 -5.63 17.80
CA LEU A 97 -1.10 -5.80 16.86
C LEU A 97 -0.77 -6.91 15.87
N TYR A 98 -1.71 -7.83 15.66
CA TYR A 98 -1.64 -8.76 14.54
C TYR A 98 -1.98 -8.01 13.25
N LEU A 99 -1.20 -8.27 12.20
CA LEU A 99 -1.36 -7.57 10.94
C LEU A 99 -2.40 -8.26 10.06
N ASP A 100 -3.19 -7.47 9.35
CA ASP A 100 -4.10 -7.99 8.34
C ASP A 100 -3.32 -8.43 7.09
N GLY A 101 -3.71 -9.58 6.53
CA GLY A 101 -3.26 -9.98 5.22
C GLY A 101 -3.76 -8.99 4.17
N ALA A 102 -2.85 -8.32 3.47
CA ALA A 102 -3.15 -7.65 2.21
C ALA A 102 -3.71 -8.72 1.26
N GLN A 103 -5.03 -8.68 1.03
CA GLN A 103 -5.69 -9.57 0.08
C GLN A 103 -4.95 -9.43 -1.25
N ALA A 104 -4.22 -10.48 -1.65
CA ALA A 104 -3.87 -10.64 -3.03
C ALA A 104 -5.20 -10.63 -3.80
N CYS A 105 -5.27 -9.84 -4.86
CA CYS A 105 -6.35 -9.92 -5.83
C CYS A 105 -6.28 -11.33 -6.46
N VAL A 106 -6.88 -12.30 -5.79
CA VAL A 106 -7.14 -13.62 -6.35
C VAL A 106 -8.64 -13.62 -6.56
N ASP A 107 -9.06 -13.46 -7.80
CA ASP A 107 -10.37 -13.94 -8.21
C ASP A 107 -10.40 -15.45 -7.96
N PRO A 108 -11.28 -15.91 -7.06
CA PRO A 108 -12.28 -16.85 -7.52
C PRO A 108 -13.67 -16.47 -7.00
N ASN A 109 -14.58 -16.32 -7.95
CA ASN A 109 -16.05 -16.35 -7.90
C ASN A 109 -16.77 -16.46 -6.52
N PRO A 110 -17.83 -15.67 -6.25
CA PRO A 110 -18.35 -15.41 -4.92
C PRO A 110 -19.50 -16.35 -4.53
N THR A 111 -19.35 -17.03 -3.41
CA THR A 111 -20.51 -17.40 -2.57
C THR A 111 -20.18 -17.27 -1.08
N ALA A 112 -19.81 -16.07 -0.65
CA ALA A 112 -19.95 -15.66 0.76
C ALA A 112 -19.89 -14.12 0.84
N PRO A 113 -20.87 -13.44 1.47
CA PRO A 113 -20.83 -12.01 1.62
C PRO A 113 -19.88 -11.65 2.76
N TYR A 114 -18.70 -11.12 2.43
CA TYR A 114 -17.88 -10.38 3.38
C TYR A 114 -18.17 -8.89 3.18
N ILE A 115 -18.72 -8.25 4.20
CA ILE A 115 -18.92 -6.80 4.29
C ILE A 115 -17.73 -6.24 5.08
N PRO A 116 -16.74 -5.58 4.46
CA PRO A 116 -15.81 -4.74 5.18
C PRO A 116 -16.49 -3.38 5.42
N LYS A 117 -16.67 -3.01 6.68
CA LYS A 117 -17.03 -1.65 7.06
C LYS A 117 -15.86 -0.72 6.71
N SER A 118 -15.87 -0.17 5.50
CA SER A 118 -15.09 1.02 5.17
C SER A 118 -15.96 2.24 5.47
N GLU A 119 -15.52 3.03 6.44
CA GLU A 119 -16.09 4.36 6.65
C GLU A 119 -15.98 5.14 5.33
N THR A 120 -17.11 5.74 4.92
CA THR A 120 -17.32 6.69 3.80
C THR A 120 -17.55 6.22 2.35
N PHE A 121 -17.65 4.93 2.01
CA PHE A 121 -18.03 4.54 0.62
C PHE A 121 -19.51 4.18 0.42
N GLU A 122 -20.26 3.88 1.49
CA GLU A 122 -21.60 3.26 1.41
C GLU A 122 -22.78 4.21 1.07
N ASN A 123 -22.58 5.53 0.92
CA ASN A 123 -23.73 6.46 0.81
C ASN A 123 -23.66 7.51 -0.31
N LYS A 124 -22.65 7.50 -1.18
CA LYS A 124 -22.58 8.45 -2.32
C LYS A 124 -22.80 7.69 -3.62
N SER A 125 -23.77 8.12 -4.43
CA SER A 125 -23.96 7.53 -5.76
C SER A 125 -22.76 7.80 -6.65
N LEU A 126 -22.46 6.90 -7.60
CA LEU A 126 -21.38 7.06 -8.57
C LEU A 126 -21.46 8.42 -9.29
N GLN A 127 -22.68 8.90 -9.58
CA GLN A 127 -22.88 10.20 -10.21
C GLN A 127 -22.48 11.37 -9.32
N SER A 128 -22.61 11.25 -7.99
CA SER A 128 -22.12 12.26 -7.05
C SER A 128 -20.60 12.32 -7.01
N MET A 129 -19.92 11.17 -7.10
CA MET A 129 -18.46 11.10 -7.06
C MET A 129 -17.82 11.68 -8.32
N VAL A 130 -18.41 11.45 -9.48
CA VAL A 130 -17.93 12.01 -10.77
C VAL A 130 -18.06 13.53 -10.79
N LYS A 131 -19.09 14.11 -10.17
CA LYS A 131 -19.25 15.58 -10.13
C LYS A 131 -18.11 16.28 -9.40
N ASP A 132 -17.53 15.61 -8.40
CA ASP A 132 -16.41 16.15 -7.63
C ASP A 132 -15.07 15.98 -8.37
N MET A 133 -15.02 15.20 -9.45
CA MET A 133 -13.84 15.03 -10.28
C MET A 133 -13.72 16.15 -11.30
N ILE A 134 -12.51 16.69 -11.41
CA ILE A 134 -12.18 17.72 -12.41
C ILE A 134 -11.54 17.02 -13.60
N LEU A 135 -12.35 16.28 -14.33
CA LEU A 135 -11.92 15.53 -15.51
C LEU A 135 -13.03 15.56 -16.57
N ASP A 136 -12.65 15.67 -17.83
CA ASP A 136 -13.60 15.62 -18.95
C ASP A 136 -13.83 14.18 -19.43
N LYS A 137 -15.01 13.92 -20.01
CA LYS A 137 -15.31 12.64 -20.65
C LYS A 137 -14.31 12.31 -21.75
N PHE A 138 -13.93 11.05 -21.86
CA PHE A 138 -12.97 10.62 -22.88
C PHE A 138 -13.68 10.42 -24.22
N SER A 139 -13.25 11.15 -25.26
CA SER A 139 -13.78 10.99 -26.62
C SER A 139 -12.73 10.49 -27.62
N GLY A 140 -11.50 10.23 -27.17
CA GLY A 140 -10.36 9.89 -28.03
C GLY A 140 -9.85 11.04 -28.91
N LYS A 141 -10.63 12.12 -29.06
CA LYS A 141 -10.28 13.32 -29.83
C LYS A 141 -9.86 14.47 -28.92
N ASN A 142 -10.37 14.53 -27.69
CA ASN A 142 -10.10 15.61 -26.74
C ASN A 142 -8.77 15.45 -26.00
N GLN A 143 -8.28 14.22 -25.81
CA GLN A 143 -7.02 13.96 -25.10
C GLN A 143 -6.45 12.58 -25.43
N ASN A 144 -5.15 12.42 -25.19
CA ASN A 144 -4.46 11.14 -25.32
C ASN A 144 -4.92 10.16 -24.21
N ALA A 145 -5.16 8.90 -24.56
CA ALA A 145 -5.65 7.89 -23.62
C ALA A 145 -4.73 7.68 -22.41
N LYS A 146 -3.42 7.74 -22.59
CA LYS A 146 -2.44 7.60 -21.50
C LYS A 146 -2.54 8.77 -20.52
N ILE A 147 -2.57 9.99 -21.06
CA ILE A 147 -2.68 11.22 -20.25
C ILE A 147 -4.02 11.23 -19.50
N PHE A 148 -5.11 10.84 -20.18
CA PHE A 148 -6.42 10.70 -19.56
C PHE A 148 -6.40 9.73 -18.37
N LEU A 149 -5.80 8.54 -18.53
CA LEU A 149 -5.71 7.56 -17.46
C LEU A 149 -4.85 8.05 -16.29
N GLU A 150 -3.76 8.77 -16.56
CA GLU A 150 -2.93 9.38 -15.52
C GLU A 150 -3.72 10.42 -14.71
N LEU A 151 -4.45 11.31 -15.39
CA LEU A 151 -5.31 12.32 -14.75
C LEU A 151 -6.48 11.67 -13.98
N PHE A 152 -7.07 10.62 -14.53
CA PHE A 152 -8.12 9.85 -13.88
C PHE A 152 -7.64 9.23 -12.56
N VAL A 153 -6.49 8.55 -12.56
CA VAL A 153 -5.90 7.96 -11.36
C VAL A 153 -5.55 9.05 -10.34
N GLN A 154 -5.04 10.19 -10.79
CA GLN A 154 -4.75 11.33 -9.93
C GLN A 154 -6.02 11.87 -9.24
N GLU A 155 -7.14 11.99 -9.97
CA GLU A 155 -8.41 12.44 -9.41
C GLU A 155 -9.02 11.40 -8.46
N CYS A 156 -8.93 10.11 -8.78
CA CYS A 156 -9.31 9.04 -7.87
C CYS A 156 -8.53 9.11 -6.55
N ASN A 157 -7.20 9.30 -6.62
CA ASN A 157 -6.36 9.44 -5.45
C ASN A 157 -6.68 10.71 -4.65
N ARG A 158 -6.95 11.84 -5.33
CA ARG A 158 -7.36 13.11 -4.70
C ARG A 158 -8.65 12.94 -3.89
N LEU A 159 -9.59 12.15 -4.41
CA LEU A 159 -10.86 11.85 -3.77
C LEU A 159 -10.80 10.64 -2.82
N ARG A 160 -9.62 10.05 -2.61
CA ARG A 160 -9.40 8.84 -1.79
C ARG A 160 -10.27 7.66 -2.23
N ILE A 161 -10.53 7.55 -3.53
CA ILE A 161 -11.20 6.41 -4.14
C ILE A 161 -10.19 5.26 -4.20
N GLY A 162 -10.57 4.10 -3.65
CA GLY A 162 -9.74 2.91 -3.71
C GLY A 162 -9.66 2.32 -5.11
N ASN A 163 -8.53 1.71 -5.46
CA ASN A 163 -8.30 1.02 -6.73
C ASN A 163 -9.42 0.02 -7.12
N PRO A 164 -10.01 -0.76 -6.19
CA PRO A 164 -11.13 -1.65 -6.51
C PRO A 164 -12.35 -0.96 -7.13
N HIS A 165 -12.49 0.36 -6.93
CA HIS A 165 -13.59 1.17 -7.46
C HIS A 165 -13.26 1.87 -8.78
N PHE A 166 -12.01 1.81 -9.26
CA PHE A 166 -11.59 2.48 -10.50
C PHE A 166 -12.40 2.01 -11.71
N PRO A 167 -12.66 0.70 -11.94
CA PRO A 167 -13.43 0.27 -13.09
C PRO A 167 -14.87 0.80 -13.10
N GLN A 168 -15.50 0.94 -11.93
CA GLN A 168 -16.87 1.44 -11.80
C GLN A 168 -16.94 2.95 -12.08
N ILE A 169 -15.94 3.71 -11.60
CA ILE A 169 -15.85 5.15 -11.84
C ILE A 169 -15.39 5.44 -13.28
N LEU A 170 -14.54 4.61 -13.88
CA LEU A 170 -14.09 4.82 -15.25
C LEU A 170 -15.22 4.65 -16.27
N LYS A 171 -16.20 3.77 -16.01
CA LYS A 171 -17.36 3.53 -16.89
C LYS A 171 -18.26 4.74 -17.14
N VAL A 172 -18.16 5.76 -16.29
CA VAL A 172 -19.02 6.96 -16.36
C VAL A 172 -18.31 8.17 -16.99
N PHE A 173 -17.02 8.02 -17.34
CA PHE A 173 -16.24 8.96 -18.15
C PHE A 173 -16.17 8.56 -19.63
#